data_AF-A0A917G9K6-F1
#
_entry.id   AF-A0A917G9K6-F1
#
_cell.length_a   1.000
_cell.length_b   1.000
_cell.length_c   1.000
_cell.angle_alpha   90.00
_cell.angle_beta   90.00
_cell.angle_gamma   90.00
#
_symmetry.space_group_name_H-M   'P 1'
#
loop_
_entity.id
_entity.type
_entity.pdbx_description
1 polymer ?
#
loop_
_entity_poly.entity_id
_entity_poly.type
_entity_poly.pdbx_seq_one_letter_code
_entity_poly.pdbx_strand_id
1 'polypeptide(L)'
;MSDFENGGAFAIKGFNFQKAAITFIAIKNFNKPDFHILVEARDDFEVKFNGYDAYIQVKSQKLSLNKLLNSKDGKSILEKNLSNGNENSHYKIFVKSFAETDVKKMLLNSEGNICDPLYSYSDEQKQTILNKLKGSSDIESFEKKLLSSYIYMLPFEDRLIDAIPVLLGQMALKEIDVSQKRGQIAINELFTLIDQKSEYVVQSDEDYIKKKILKEDLQEIFKLTSTLDFFDSILSSTSYSVFWKKKIKQEQLKIIHAYITEKEIAKRELSNIDVLSTAEEELINIAMEKCNCDVTFNTLGEFTKKAIIIEVLAEMSEKV
;
A
#
# COMPACT_ATOMS: atom_id res chain seq x y z
N MET A 1 -29.21 32.80 6.15
CA MET A 1 -29.07 31.40 6.60
C MET A 1 -27.65 31.01 6.31
N SER A 2 -26.89 30.65 7.35
CA SER A 2 -25.47 30.30 7.26
C SER A 2 -25.34 28.95 6.56
N ASP A 3 -24.78 28.95 5.35
CA ASP A 3 -24.31 27.73 4.70
C ASP A 3 -23.19 27.16 5.56
N PHE A 4 -23.46 26.06 6.26
CA PHE A 4 -22.43 25.36 7.01
C PHE A 4 -21.40 24.82 6.00
N GLU A 5 -20.17 25.35 6.02
CA GLU A 5 -19.03 24.92 5.22
C GLU A 5 -18.59 23.50 5.63
N ASN A 6 -19.35 22.49 5.21
CA ASN A 6 -19.01 21.09 5.42
C ASN A 6 -17.93 20.59 4.44
N GLY A 7 -17.47 21.44 3.51
CA GLY A 7 -16.54 21.07 2.44
C GLY A 7 -15.24 20.45 2.96
N GLY A 8 -14.65 21.02 4.01
CA GLY A 8 -13.42 20.50 4.63
C GLY A 8 -13.61 19.11 5.24
N ALA A 9 -14.72 18.88 5.95
CA ALA A 9 -15.02 17.58 6.55
C ALA A 9 -15.25 16.49 5.49
N PHE A 10 -15.93 16.83 4.38
CA PHE A 10 -16.11 15.91 3.25
C PHE A 10 -14.80 15.60 2.53
N ALA A 11 -13.90 16.58 2.37
CA ALA A 11 -12.58 16.38 1.77
C ALA A 11 -11.72 15.43 2.62
N ILE A 12 -11.64 15.67 3.93
CA ILE A 12 -10.91 14.80 4.87
C ILE A 12 -11.46 13.37 4.84
N LYS A 13 -12.79 13.23 4.81
CA LYS A 13 -13.43 11.91 4.75
C LYS A 13 -13.13 11.19 3.43
N GLY A 14 -13.22 11.88 2.30
CA GLY A 14 -12.89 11.33 1.00
C GLY A 14 -11.44 10.87 0.91
N PHE A 15 -10.52 11.71 1.40
CA PHE A 15 -9.10 11.39 1.44
C PHE A 15 -8.81 10.19 2.36
N ASN A 16 -9.41 10.11 3.54
CA ASN A 16 -9.25 8.94 4.41
C ASN A 16 -9.73 7.63 3.76
N PHE A 17 -10.81 7.68 2.98
CA PHE A 17 -11.28 6.50 2.23
C PHE A 17 -10.31 6.10 1.10
N GLN A 18 -9.73 7.08 0.41
CA GLN A 18 -8.66 6.86 -0.57
C GLN A 18 -7.41 6.26 0.07
N LYS A 19 -6.98 6.77 1.23
CA LYS A 19 -5.85 6.18 1.99
C LYS A 19 -6.12 4.73 2.36
N ALA A 20 -7.31 4.43 2.87
CA ALA A 20 -7.70 3.05 3.16
C ALA A 20 -7.68 2.16 1.90
N ALA A 21 -8.12 2.68 0.75
CA ALA A 21 -8.07 1.98 -0.53
C ALA A 21 -6.63 1.69 -0.99
N ILE A 22 -5.73 2.68 -0.91
CA ILE A 22 -4.32 2.52 -1.25
C ILE A 22 -3.68 1.47 -0.34
N THR A 23 -3.89 1.56 0.98
CA THR A 23 -3.36 0.59 1.94
C THR A 23 -3.87 -0.82 1.69
N PHE A 24 -5.16 -0.97 1.37
CA PHE A 24 -5.73 -2.27 1.00
C PHE A 24 -5.03 -2.89 -0.22
N ILE A 25 -4.76 -2.08 -1.26
CA ILE A 25 -4.06 -2.53 -2.45
C ILE A 25 -2.59 -2.84 -2.17
N ALA A 26 -1.92 -2.03 -1.36
CA ALA A 26 -0.54 -2.30 -0.94
C ALA A 26 -0.43 -3.65 -0.22
N ILE A 27 -1.27 -3.90 0.79
CA ILE A 27 -1.30 -5.16 1.54
C ILE A 27 -1.53 -6.36 0.62
N LYS A 28 -2.48 -6.25 -0.32
CA LYS A 28 -2.80 -7.38 -1.21
C LYS A 28 -1.67 -7.75 -2.17
N ASN A 29 -0.80 -6.79 -2.52
CA ASN A 29 0.05 -6.88 -3.70
C ASN A 29 1.54 -6.58 -3.47
N PHE A 30 1.97 -6.22 -2.24
CA PHE A 30 3.36 -5.81 -1.95
C PHE A 30 4.43 -6.83 -2.38
N ASN A 31 4.07 -8.12 -2.46
CA ASN A 31 5.00 -9.17 -2.85
C ASN A 31 5.20 -9.28 -4.38
N LYS A 32 4.35 -8.67 -5.21
CA LYS A 32 4.47 -8.71 -6.67
C LYS A 32 5.82 -8.10 -7.12
N PRO A 33 6.49 -8.67 -8.14
CA PRO A 33 7.74 -8.09 -8.66
C PRO A 33 7.51 -6.68 -9.22
N ASP A 34 8.47 -5.77 -9.02
CA ASP A 34 8.45 -4.37 -9.49
C ASP A 34 7.19 -3.57 -9.10
N PHE A 35 6.51 -4.01 -8.02
CA PHE A 35 5.30 -3.38 -7.55
C PHE A 35 5.58 -1.98 -6.99
N HIS A 36 4.80 -1.01 -7.47
CA HIS A 36 4.78 0.33 -6.91
C HIS A 36 3.43 1.01 -7.10
N ILE A 37 3.16 1.95 -6.21
CA ILE A 37 1.96 2.78 -6.22
C ILE A 37 2.39 4.23 -6.42
N LEU A 38 1.72 4.98 -7.29
CA LEU A 38 1.87 6.44 -7.33
C LEU A 38 0.65 7.09 -6.69
N VAL A 39 0.88 7.87 -5.63
CA VAL A 39 -0.18 8.53 -4.86
C VAL A 39 -0.47 9.91 -5.44
N GLU A 40 -1.75 10.27 -5.65
CA GLU A 40 -2.15 11.60 -6.11
C GLU A 40 -1.36 12.03 -7.36
N ALA A 41 -1.46 11.20 -8.42
CA ALA A 41 -0.69 11.34 -9.64
C ALA A 41 -1.56 11.86 -10.80
N ARG A 42 -1.82 11.03 -11.82
CA ARG A 42 -2.76 11.39 -12.91
C ARG A 42 -4.22 11.09 -12.56
N ASP A 43 -4.43 10.27 -11.54
CA ASP A 43 -5.71 9.98 -10.90
C ASP A 43 -5.50 9.92 -9.38
N ASP A 44 -6.52 9.51 -8.63
CA ASP A 44 -6.45 9.40 -7.16
C ASP A 44 -5.25 8.50 -6.74
N PHE A 45 -4.99 7.40 -7.46
CA PHE A 45 -3.67 6.71 -7.45
C PHE A 45 -3.47 5.81 -8.67
N GLU A 46 -2.21 5.40 -8.91
CA GLU A 46 -1.83 4.46 -9.96
C GLU A 46 -1.14 3.23 -9.36
N VAL A 47 -1.27 2.07 -10.00
CA VAL A 47 -0.61 0.82 -9.59
C VAL A 47 0.12 0.21 -10.78
N LYS A 48 1.39 -0.12 -10.57
CA LYS A 48 2.26 -0.66 -11.63
C LYS A 48 3.10 -1.84 -11.14
N PHE A 49 3.25 -2.85 -11.98
CA PHE A 49 4.14 -4.01 -11.77
C PHE A 49 4.30 -4.79 -13.09
N ASN A 50 5.48 -5.31 -13.43
CA ASN A 50 5.68 -6.19 -14.61
C ASN A 50 4.96 -5.74 -15.92
N GLY A 51 5.01 -4.44 -16.25
CA GLY A 51 4.34 -3.88 -17.43
C GLY A 51 2.81 -3.71 -17.30
N TYR A 52 2.21 -4.13 -16.20
CA TYR A 52 0.85 -3.76 -15.81
C TYR A 52 0.81 -2.29 -15.38
N ASP A 53 -0.18 -1.55 -15.89
CA ASP A 53 -0.43 -0.15 -15.57
C ASP A 53 -1.93 0.05 -15.33
N ALA A 54 -2.29 0.51 -14.13
CA ALA A 54 -3.67 0.79 -13.77
C ALA A 54 -3.85 2.19 -13.19
N TYR A 55 -4.92 2.87 -13.62
CA TYR A 55 -5.36 4.17 -13.14
C TYR A 55 -6.62 4.00 -12.29
N ILE A 56 -6.51 4.35 -11.01
CA ILE A 56 -7.57 4.11 -10.04
C ILE A 56 -8.15 5.43 -9.57
N GLN A 57 -9.46 5.55 -9.73
CA GLN A 57 -10.24 6.64 -9.18
C GLN A 57 -11.08 6.15 -7.99
N VAL A 58 -10.96 6.78 -6.83
CA VAL A 58 -11.67 6.43 -5.60
C VAL A 58 -12.83 7.38 -5.34
N LYS A 59 -13.99 6.84 -4.99
CA LYS A 59 -15.18 7.62 -4.66
C LYS A 59 -15.82 7.09 -3.38
N SER A 60 -15.74 7.90 -2.32
CA SER A 60 -16.29 7.66 -0.97
C SER A 60 -17.83 7.78 -0.92
N GLN A 61 -18.55 7.27 -1.91
CA GLN A 61 -20.01 7.34 -1.99
C GLN A 61 -20.59 6.19 -2.80
N LYS A 62 -21.91 5.97 -2.65
CA LYS A 62 -22.66 5.07 -3.52
C LYS A 62 -22.84 5.68 -4.91
N LEU A 63 -22.33 4.99 -5.93
CA LEU A 63 -22.47 5.37 -7.33
C LEU A 63 -23.52 4.52 -8.07
N SER A 64 -23.88 5.00 -9.26
CA SER A 64 -24.70 4.31 -10.25
C SER A 64 -24.15 4.63 -11.63
N LEU A 65 -24.55 3.87 -12.66
CA LEU A 65 -24.13 4.14 -14.03
C LEU A 65 -24.51 5.56 -14.46
N ASN A 66 -25.70 6.02 -14.07
CA ASN A 66 -26.15 7.38 -14.36
C ASN A 66 -25.26 8.45 -13.71
N LYS A 67 -24.79 8.24 -12.47
CA LYS A 67 -23.88 9.16 -11.79
C LYS A 67 -22.48 9.15 -12.43
N LEU A 68 -21.99 7.97 -12.84
CA LEU A 68 -20.70 7.85 -13.53
C LEU A 68 -20.63 8.65 -14.82
N LEU A 69 -21.76 8.72 -15.53
CA LEU A 69 -21.92 9.39 -16.83
C LEU A 69 -22.49 10.81 -16.71
N ASN A 70 -22.59 11.36 -15.51
CA ASN A 70 -23.10 12.72 -15.32
C ASN A 70 -21.98 13.74 -15.59
N SER A 71 -22.21 14.63 -16.56
CA SER A 71 -21.24 15.64 -17.03
C SER A 71 -21.66 17.08 -16.74
N LYS A 72 -22.58 17.29 -15.78
CA LYS A 72 -23.11 18.64 -15.45
C LYS A 72 -22.03 19.67 -15.11
N ASP A 73 -20.87 19.24 -14.64
CA ASP A 73 -19.74 20.11 -14.24
C ASP A 73 -18.45 19.83 -15.07
N GLY A 74 -18.61 19.39 -16.33
CA GLY A 74 -17.51 19.05 -17.23
C GLY A 74 -17.41 17.55 -17.52
N LYS A 75 -16.19 17.00 -17.66
CA LYS A 75 -16.02 15.55 -17.87
C LYS A 75 -16.63 14.75 -16.71
N SER A 76 -17.39 13.72 -17.04
CA SER A 76 -17.96 12.77 -16.10
C SER A 76 -16.86 11.93 -15.41
N ILE A 77 -17.23 11.18 -14.36
CA ILE A 77 -16.27 10.36 -13.60
C ILE A 77 -15.60 9.34 -14.52
N LEU A 78 -16.40 8.64 -15.33
CA LEU A 78 -15.88 7.64 -16.25
C LEU A 78 -14.96 8.27 -17.31
N GLU A 79 -15.36 9.40 -17.90
CA GLU A 79 -14.53 10.10 -18.90
C GLU A 79 -13.19 10.58 -18.33
N LYS A 80 -13.17 11.05 -17.08
CA LYS A 80 -11.93 11.46 -16.42
C LYS A 80 -10.99 10.27 -16.25
N ASN A 81 -11.47 9.17 -15.69
CA ASN A 81 -10.65 7.98 -15.47
C ASN A 81 -10.10 7.42 -16.81
N LEU A 82 -10.95 7.32 -17.85
CA LEU A 82 -10.52 6.83 -19.18
C LEU A 82 -9.63 7.82 -19.96
N SER A 83 -9.59 9.09 -19.57
CA SER A 83 -8.69 10.06 -20.22
C SER A 83 -7.21 9.87 -19.87
N ASN A 84 -6.91 9.09 -18.84
CA ASN A 84 -5.55 8.72 -18.44
C ASN A 84 -5.01 7.54 -19.26
N GLY A 85 -3.69 7.29 -19.18
CA GLY A 85 -3.06 6.09 -19.76
C GLY A 85 -3.21 5.90 -21.28
N ASN A 86 -2.91 4.69 -21.73
CA ASN A 86 -3.01 4.27 -23.13
C ASN A 86 -4.00 3.09 -23.29
N GLU A 87 -4.17 2.58 -24.51
CA GLU A 87 -5.15 1.52 -24.81
C GLU A 87 -4.88 0.18 -24.08
N ASN A 88 -3.65 -0.05 -23.62
CA ASN A 88 -3.27 -1.25 -22.87
C ASN A 88 -3.33 -1.04 -21.35
N SER A 89 -3.65 0.18 -20.90
CA SER A 89 -3.82 0.48 -19.48
C SER A 89 -5.15 -0.09 -18.96
N HIS A 90 -5.21 -0.26 -17.64
CA HIS A 90 -6.41 -0.70 -16.94
C HIS A 90 -7.03 0.46 -16.16
N TYR A 91 -8.35 0.50 -16.12
CA TYR A 91 -9.11 1.60 -15.55
C TYR A 91 -10.02 1.05 -14.46
N LYS A 92 -9.92 1.60 -13.26
CA LYS A 92 -10.70 1.11 -12.12
C LYS A 92 -11.32 2.26 -11.36
N ILE A 93 -12.61 2.15 -11.08
CA ILE A 93 -13.31 3.08 -10.19
C ILE A 93 -13.67 2.33 -8.91
N PHE A 94 -13.04 2.74 -7.82
CA PHE A 94 -13.23 2.18 -6.49
C PHE A 94 -14.35 2.94 -5.79
N VAL A 95 -15.34 2.20 -5.29
CA VAL A 95 -16.53 2.78 -4.69
C VAL A 95 -16.85 2.11 -3.36
N LYS A 96 -17.51 2.84 -2.47
CA LYS A 96 -18.14 2.27 -1.27
C LYS A 96 -19.21 1.23 -1.63
N SER A 97 -20.08 1.58 -2.58
CA SER A 97 -21.07 0.65 -3.13
C SER A 97 -21.57 1.14 -4.48
N PHE A 98 -22.20 0.24 -5.22
CA PHE A 98 -22.82 0.55 -6.50
C PHE A 98 -24.32 0.24 -6.48
N ALA A 99 -25.11 0.88 -7.35
CA ALA A 99 -26.54 0.64 -7.42
C ALA A 99 -26.82 -0.81 -7.82
N GLU A 100 -27.58 -1.53 -6.99
CA GLU A 100 -27.85 -2.97 -7.18
C GLU A 100 -28.51 -3.28 -8.53
N THR A 101 -29.37 -2.38 -9.02
CA THR A 101 -30.00 -2.50 -10.34
C THR A 101 -29.00 -2.50 -11.48
N ASP A 102 -27.87 -1.80 -11.31
CA ASP A 102 -26.78 -1.76 -12.28
C ASP A 102 -25.84 -2.95 -12.09
N VAL A 103 -25.51 -3.32 -10.85
CA VAL A 103 -24.65 -4.48 -10.53
C VAL A 103 -25.25 -5.77 -11.06
N LYS A 104 -26.56 -5.97 -10.93
CA LYS A 104 -27.27 -7.17 -11.45
C LYS A 104 -27.14 -7.33 -12.97
N LYS A 105 -26.81 -6.26 -13.69
CA LYS A 105 -26.60 -6.26 -15.13
C LYS A 105 -25.11 -6.35 -15.49
N MET A 106 -24.20 -6.11 -14.55
CA MET A 106 -22.76 -6.15 -14.80
C MET A 106 -22.26 -7.59 -14.86
N LEU A 107 -21.08 -7.75 -15.47
CA LEU A 107 -20.36 -9.02 -15.53
C LEU A 107 -19.35 -9.08 -14.40
N LEU A 108 -19.44 -10.13 -13.57
CA LEU A 108 -18.51 -10.39 -12.47
C LEU A 108 -17.24 -11.08 -13.01
N ASN A 109 -16.09 -10.47 -12.78
CA ASN A 109 -14.78 -11.02 -13.09
C ASN A 109 -14.10 -11.44 -11.78
N SER A 110 -13.82 -12.73 -11.64
CA SER A 110 -13.20 -13.29 -10.42
C SER A 110 -11.73 -12.89 -10.26
N GLU A 111 -11.03 -12.64 -11.35
CA GLU A 111 -9.60 -12.31 -11.36
C GLU A 111 -9.38 -10.89 -11.87
N GLY A 112 -8.82 -10.02 -11.02
CA GLY A 112 -8.72 -8.59 -11.29
C GLY A 112 -7.34 -7.98 -11.14
N ASN A 113 -6.29 -8.81 -11.20
CA ASN A 113 -4.85 -8.48 -11.11
C ASN A 113 -4.39 -7.93 -9.76
N ILE A 114 -4.96 -6.80 -9.33
CA ILE A 114 -4.63 -6.10 -8.07
C ILE A 114 -5.73 -6.22 -7.01
N CYS A 115 -6.95 -6.51 -7.42
CA CYS A 115 -8.10 -6.66 -6.54
C CYS A 115 -9.17 -7.53 -7.19
N ASP A 116 -9.94 -8.18 -6.34
CA ASP A 116 -10.87 -9.24 -6.70
C ASP A 116 -12.04 -9.23 -5.70
N PRO A 117 -13.29 -9.48 -6.16
CA PRO A 117 -13.70 -9.56 -7.56
C PRO A 117 -13.87 -8.18 -8.22
N LEU A 118 -13.92 -8.11 -9.55
CA LEU A 118 -14.20 -6.90 -10.33
C LEU A 118 -15.54 -6.98 -11.05
N TYR A 119 -16.14 -5.82 -11.37
CA TYR A 119 -17.32 -5.73 -12.21
C TYR A 119 -17.01 -5.00 -13.50
N SER A 120 -17.33 -5.62 -14.63
CA SER A 120 -17.27 -5.00 -15.95
C SER A 120 -18.67 -4.73 -16.49
N TYR A 121 -18.77 -3.77 -17.41
CA TYR A 121 -20.06 -3.39 -18.02
C TYR A 121 -20.57 -4.48 -18.97
N SER A 122 -21.87 -4.77 -18.96
CA SER A 122 -22.48 -5.59 -20.01
C SER A 122 -22.46 -4.89 -21.36
N ASP A 123 -22.78 -5.61 -22.43
CA ASP A 123 -22.83 -5.02 -23.76
C ASP A 123 -23.92 -3.94 -23.87
N GLU A 124 -25.06 -4.09 -23.21
CA GLU A 124 -26.09 -3.03 -23.15
C GLU A 124 -25.61 -1.80 -22.37
N GLN A 125 -24.87 -2.01 -21.27
CA GLN A 125 -24.30 -0.91 -20.50
C GLN A 125 -23.22 -0.20 -21.29
N LYS A 126 -22.33 -0.92 -21.98
CA LYS A 126 -21.32 -0.34 -22.88
C LYS A 126 -21.98 0.50 -23.96
N GLN A 127 -23.01 -0.01 -24.63
CA GLN A 127 -23.75 0.76 -25.63
C GLN A 127 -24.39 2.02 -25.04
N THR A 128 -24.94 1.92 -23.83
CA THR A 128 -25.48 3.10 -23.12
C THR A 128 -24.41 4.14 -22.83
N ILE A 129 -23.22 3.70 -22.38
CA ILE A 129 -22.06 4.56 -22.12
C ILE A 129 -21.63 5.26 -23.41
N LEU A 130 -21.37 4.49 -24.47
CA LEU A 130 -20.93 5.03 -25.76
C LEU A 130 -21.95 6.01 -26.33
N ASN A 131 -23.24 5.68 -26.33
CA ASN A 131 -24.28 6.59 -26.80
C ASN A 131 -24.32 7.92 -26.04
N LYS A 132 -24.06 7.89 -24.73
CA LYS A 132 -24.08 9.09 -23.88
C LYS A 132 -22.80 9.93 -24.01
N LEU A 133 -21.68 9.29 -24.37
CA LEU A 133 -20.35 9.92 -24.43
C LEU A 133 -19.81 10.10 -25.86
N LYS A 134 -20.63 9.84 -26.89
CA LYS A 134 -20.29 9.95 -28.34
C LYS A 134 -19.69 11.29 -28.81
N GLY A 135 -19.60 12.30 -27.95
CA GLY A 135 -19.02 13.62 -28.24
C GLY A 135 -17.71 13.94 -27.52
N SER A 136 -17.17 13.04 -26.70
CA SER A 136 -15.98 13.32 -25.87
C SER A 136 -14.72 12.59 -26.36
N SER A 137 -13.84 13.33 -27.04
CA SER A 137 -12.51 12.86 -27.48
C SER A 137 -12.54 11.67 -28.45
N ASP A 138 -11.38 11.19 -28.89
CA ASP A 138 -11.22 10.11 -29.86
C ASP A 138 -11.98 8.82 -29.44
N ILE A 139 -13.09 8.55 -30.15
CA ILE A 139 -14.07 7.51 -29.81
C ILE A 139 -13.44 6.12 -29.88
N GLU A 140 -12.52 5.87 -30.82
CA GLU A 140 -11.93 4.54 -31.02
C GLU A 140 -11.01 4.17 -29.85
N SER A 141 -10.19 5.12 -29.39
CA SER A 141 -9.38 4.94 -28.19
C SER A 141 -10.25 4.77 -26.94
N PHE A 142 -11.36 5.51 -26.85
CA PHE A 142 -12.30 5.41 -25.74
C PHE A 142 -12.98 4.04 -25.65
N GLU A 143 -13.43 3.48 -26.77
CA GLU A 143 -14.07 2.16 -26.83
C GLU A 143 -13.14 1.06 -26.33
N LYS A 144 -11.87 1.06 -26.76
CA LYS A 144 -10.88 0.09 -26.28
C LYS A 144 -10.62 0.21 -24.79
N LYS A 145 -10.42 1.43 -24.28
CA LYS A 145 -10.22 1.68 -22.85
C LYS A 145 -11.43 1.27 -22.00
N LEU A 146 -12.64 1.39 -22.54
CA LEU A 146 -13.86 0.95 -21.85
C LEU A 146 -13.88 -0.57 -21.63
N LEU A 147 -13.24 -1.37 -22.50
CA LEU A 147 -13.13 -2.83 -22.32
C LEU A 147 -12.24 -3.20 -21.13
N SER A 148 -11.24 -2.39 -20.81
CA SER A 148 -10.36 -2.54 -19.65
C SER A 148 -10.79 -1.68 -18.45
N SER A 149 -12.06 -1.23 -18.44
CA SER A 149 -12.66 -0.44 -17.37
C SER A 149 -13.50 -1.29 -16.43
N TYR A 150 -13.27 -1.13 -15.13
CA TYR A 150 -13.90 -1.94 -14.09
C TYR A 150 -14.38 -1.10 -12.91
N ILE A 151 -15.42 -1.58 -12.25
CA ILE A 151 -15.86 -1.10 -10.94
C ILE A 151 -15.36 -2.08 -9.88
N TYR A 152 -14.79 -1.53 -8.80
CA TYR A 152 -14.44 -2.29 -7.61
C TYR A 152 -15.20 -1.74 -6.41
N MET A 153 -15.95 -2.61 -5.73
CA MET A 153 -16.60 -2.25 -4.48
C MET A 153 -15.66 -2.63 -3.33
N LEU A 154 -15.21 -1.62 -2.59
CA LEU A 154 -14.32 -1.85 -1.46
C LEU A 154 -15.04 -2.61 -0.35
N PRO A 155 -14.38 -3.54 0.34
CA PRO A 155 -14.98 -4.37 1.38
C PRO A 155 -15.15 -3.64 2.71
N PHE A 156 -15.20 -2.31 2.70
CA PHE A 156 -15.33 -1.47 3.88
C PHE A 156 -16.06 -0.17 3.55
N GLU A 157 -16.62 0.42 4.60
CA GLU A 157 -17.34 1.68 4.55
C GLU A 157 -16.40 2.89 4.48
N ASP A 158 -16.97 4.08 4.40
CA ASP A 158 -16.25 5.34 4.18
C ASP A 158 -15.57 5.93 5.42
N ARG A 159 -15.71 5.31 6.60
CA ARG A 159 -15.01 5.74 7.81
C ARG A 159 -13.75 4.91 7.97
N LEU A 160 -12.64 5.58 8.28
CA LEU A 160 -11.34 4.93 8.48
C LEU A 160 -11.41 3.80 9.52
N ILE A 161 -12.14 4.04 10.62
CA ILE A 161 -12.35 3.06 11.70
C ILE A 161 -13.00 1.75 11.20
N ASP A 162 -13.85 1.82 10.17
CA ASP A 162 -14.51 0.64 9.59
C ASP A 162 -13.57 -0.12 8.64
N ALA A 163 -12.58 0.56 8.05
CA ALA A 163 -11.58 -0.07 7.20
C ALA A 163 -10.51 -0.82 7.99
N ILE A 164 -10.11 -0.33 9.18
CA ILE A 164 -9.01 -0.94 9.98
C ILE A 164 -9.18 -2.45 10.20
N PRO A 165 -10.34 -2.97 10.67
CA PRO A 165 -10.51 -4.42 10.86
C PRO A 165 -10.32 -5.21 9.56
N VAL A 166 -10.78 -4.66 8.44
CA VAL A 166 -10.65 -5.30 7.12
C VAL A 166 -9.20 -5.31 6.66
N LEU A 167 -8.48 -4.20 6.84
CA LEU A 167 -7.04 -4.11 6.54
C LEU A 167 -6.23 -5.12 7.38
N LEU A 168 -6.47 -5.20 8.69
CA LEU A 168 -5.82 -6.17 9.57
C LEU A 168 -6.13 -7.61 9.14
N GLY A 169 -7.38 -7.90 8.75
CA GLY A 169 -7.76 -9.20 8.21
C GLY A 169 -6.99 -9.54 6.92
N GLN A 170 -6.84 -8.58 6.00
CA GLN A 170 -6.04 -8.77 4.79
C GLN A 170 -4.55 -8.96 5.09
N MET A 171 -4.01 -8.26 6.08
CA MET A 171 -2.62 -8.44 6.51
C MET A 171 -2.38 -9.87 7.00
N ALA A 172 -3.27 -10.38 7.86
CA ALA A 172 -3.18 -11.76 8.34
C ALA A 172 -3.27 -12.79 7.20
N LEU A 173 -4.15 -12.57 6.21
CA LEU A 173 -4.23 -13.43 5.01
C LEU A 173 -2.98 -13.39 4.13
N LYS A 174 -2.13 -12.38 4.31
CA LYS A 174 -0.86 -12.19 3.61
C LYS A 174 0.35 -12.51 4.48
N GLU A 175 0.12 -13.16 5.62
CA GLU A 175 1.15 -13.56 6.59
C GLU A 175 1.95 -12.38 7.13
N ILE A 176 1.39 -11.16 7.06
CA ILE A 176 1.93 -9.98 7.72
C ILE A 176 1.48 -10.03 9.18
N ASP A 177 2.41 -9.86 10.11
CA ASP A 177 2.09 -9.98 11.52
C ASP A 177 1.23 -8.82 12.02
N VAL A 178 0.15 -9.19 12.73
CA VAL A 178 -0.79 -8.25 13.34
C VAL A 178 -0.75 -8.31 14.87
N SER A 179 0.12 -9.12 15.46
CA SER A 179 0.26 -9.26 16.90
C SER A 179 0.76 -7.98 17.57
N GLN A 180 0.49 -7.82 18.88
CA GLN A 180 1.08 -6.75 19.72
C GLN A 180 0.99 -5.33 19.12
N LYS A 181 -0.12 -5.02 18.43
CA LYS A 181 -0.38 -3.75 17.70
C LYS A 181 0.50 -3.51 16.45
N ARG A 182 1.35 -4.45 16.03
CA ARG A 182 2.20 -4.31 14.84
C ARG A 182 1.39 -4.03 13.58
N GLY A 183 0.24 -4.69 13.42
CA GLY A 183 -0.67 -4.40 12.31
C GLY A 183 -1.16 -2.94 12.29
N GLN A 184 -1.50 -2.39 13.46
CA GLN A 184 -1.91 -0.98 13.57
C GLN A 184 -0.75 -0.01 13.32
N ILE A 185 0.44 -0.33 13.83
CA ILE A 185 1.68 0.42 13.61
C ILE A 185 1.99 0.49 12.10
N ALA A 186 1.98 -0.65 11.41
CA ALA A 186 2.24 -0.73 9.98
C ALA A 186 1.20 0.03 9.14
N ILE A 187 -0.10 -0.08 9.48
CA ILE A 187 -1.15 0.70 8.80
C ILE A 187 -0.91 2.21 8.99
N ASN A 188 -0.59 2.64 10.21
CA ASN A 188 -0.34 4.06 10.50
C ASN A 188 0.92 4.58 9.81
N GLU A 189 1.98 3.76 9.73
CA GLU A 189 3.18 4.11 8.98
C GLU A 189 2.85 4.32 7.50
N LEU A 190 2.11 3.38 6.90
CA LEU A 190 1.71 3.52 5.50
C LEU A 190 0.78 4.71 5.28
N PHE A 191 -0.13 5.03 6.20
CA PHE A 191 -0.92 6.26 6.11
C PHE A 191 -0.05 7.50 6.16
N THR A 192 0.95 7.54 7.04
CA THR A 192 1.90 8.65 7.13
C THR A 192 2.70 8.80 5.85
N LEU A 193 3.16 7.69 5.27
CA LEU A 193 3.85 7.67 3.98
C LEU A 193 2.94 8.17 2.86
N ILE A 194 1.68 7.70 2.79
CA ILE A 194 0.71 8.19 1.80
C ILE A 194 0.49 9.70 1.96
N ASP A 195 0.34 10.20 3.17
CA ASP A 195 0.18 11.63 3.47
C ASP A 195 1.38 12.42 2.93
N GLN A 196 2.61 12.03 3.27
CA GLN A 196 3.83 12.68 2.79
C GLN A 196 3.94 12.68 1.26
N LYS A 197 3.60 11.57 0.60
CA LYS A 197 3.66 11.43 -0.86
C LYS A 197 2.55 12.25 -1.55
N SER A 198 1.39 12.36 -0.92
CA SER A 198 0.27 13.14 -1.43
C SER A 198 0.54 14.64 -1.41
N GLU A 199 1.18 15.14 -0.35
CA GLU A 199 1.52 16.56 -0.14
C GLU A 199 2.58 17.07 -1.12
N TYR A 200 3.37 16.17 -1.73
CA TYR A 200 4.38 16.56 -2.69
C TYR A 200 3.76 17.18 -3.95
N VAL A 201 4.14 18.42 -4.26
CA VAL A 201 3.67 19.15 -5.45
C VAL A 201 4.57 18.83 -6.64
N VAL A 202 4.00 18.22 -7.68
CA VAL A 202 4.69 17.89 -8.94
C VAL A 202 4.92 19.16 -9.75
N GLN A 203 6.19 19.43 -10.11
CA GLN A 203 6.56 20.56 -10.96
C GLN A 203 7.05 20.09 -12.34
N SER A 204 7.45 18.83 -12.45
CA SER A 204 7.95 18.18 -13.66
C SER A 204 7.58 16.70 -13.69
N ASP A 205 7.65 16.04 -14.85
CA ASP A 205 7.36 14.60 -14.94
C ASP A 205 8.32 13.73 -14.10
N GLU A 206 9.55 14.19 -13.88
CA GLU A 206 10.54 13.48 -13.05
C GLU A 206 10.13 13.45 -11.57
N ASP A 207 9.35 14.42 -11.12
CA ASP A 207 8.90 14.51 -9.74
C ASP A 207 7.90 13.40 -9.36
N TYR A 208 7.26 12.75 -10.33
CA TYR A 208 6.37 11.61 -10.04
C TYR A 208 7.11 10.45 -9.35
N ILE A 209 8.43 10.36 -9.47
CA ILE A 209 9.25 9.41 -8.69
C ILE A 209 9.06 9.65 -7.18
N LYS A 210 8.93 10.91 -6.75
CA LYS A 210 8.77 11.25 -5.33
C LYS A 210 7.40 10.87 -4.79
N LYS A 211 6.41 10.66 -5.65
CA LYS A 211 5.07 10.15 -5.30
C LYS A 211 4.97 8.63 -5.25
N LYS A 212 6.05 7.91 -5.58
CA LYS A 212 6.08 6.45 -5.53
C LYS A 212 6.17 5.93 -4.10
N ILE A 213 5.36 4.92 -3.82
CA ILE A 213 5.54 3.95 -2.74
C ILE A 213 6.05 2.68 -3.43
N LEU A 214 7.28 2.31 -3.13
CA LEU A 214 7.96 1.17 -3.74
C LEU A 214 7.71 -0.11 -2.93
N LYS A 215 8.00 -1.26 -3.55
CA LYS A 215 7.95 -2.55 -2.87
C LYS A 215 8.84 -2.57 -1.63
N GLU A 216 10.02 -1.98 -1.72
CA GLU A 216 11.00 -1.93 -0.63
C GLU A 216 10.45 -1.15 0.56
N ASP A 217 9.77 -0.01 0.32
CA ASP A 217 9.07 0.75 1.36
C ASP A 217 8.03 -0.14 2.06
N LEU A 218 7.26 -0.91 1.30
CA LEU A 218 6.23 -1.80 1.84
C LEU A 218 6.82 -2.99 2.61
N GLN A 219 7.98 -3.52 2.22
CA GLN A 219 8.67 -4.60 2.94
C GLN A 219 9.29 -4.11 4.26
N GLU A 220 9.64 -2.82 4.34
CA GLU A 220 10.00 -2.22 5.62
C GLU A 220 8.80 -2.12 6.56
N ILE A 221 7.64 -1.77 6.01
CA ILE A 221 6.41 -1.58 6.79
C ILE A 221 5.77 -2.91 7.20
N PHE A 222 5.70 -3.87 6.27
CA PHE A 222 5.01 -5.14 6.45
C PHE A 222 5.99 -6.25 6.83
N LYS A 223 6.13 -6.48 8.13
CA LYS A 223 6.90 -7.61 8.66
C LYS A 223 6.09 -8.90 8.60
N LEU A 224 6.67 -9.92 7.98
CA LEU A 224 6.06 -11.24 7.91
C LEU A 224 6.16 -11.96 9.26
N THR A 225 5.20 -12.82 9.54
CA THR A 225 5.20 -13.68 10.73
C THR A 225 6.48 -14.52 10.80
N SER A 226 6.93 -15.07 9.66
CA SER A 226 8.16 -15.86 9.56
C SER A 226 9.41 -15.08 9.99
N THR A 227 9.53 -13.83 9.56
CA THR A 227 10.65 -12.95 9.93
C THR A 227 10.66 -12.69 11.44
N LEU A 228 9.50 -12.52 12.07
CA LEU A 228 9.41 -12.33 13.52
C LEU A 228 9.64 -13.62 14.29
N ASP A 229 9.17 -14.76 13.79
CA ASP A 229 9.46 -16.07 14.37
C ASP A 229 10.97 -16.35 14.35
N PHE A 230 11.65 -15.97 13.27
CA PHE A 230 13.10 -16.10 13.17
C PHE A 230 13.84 -15.13 14.10
N PHE A 231 13.38 -13.88 14.21
CA PHE A 231 13.87 -12.92 15.22
C PHE A 231 13.77 -13.51 16.63
N ASP A 232 12.61 -14.08 16.97
CA ASP A 232 12.36 -14.69 18.26
C ASP A 232 13.22 -15.94 18.48
N SER A 233 13.45 -16.73 17.42
CA SER A 233 14.37 -17.88 17.45
C SER A 233 15.80 -17.46 17.77
N ILE A 234 16.37 -16.50 17.01
CA ILE A 234 17.72 -15.95 17.26
C ILE A 234 17.81 -15.41 18.69
N LEU A 235 16.82 -14.63 19.11
CA LEU A 235 16.85 -14.06 20.46
C LEU A 235 16.74 -15.15 21.53
N SER A 236 15.98 -16.21 21.28
CA SER A 236 15.80 -17.32 22.22
C SER A 236 17.08 -18.14 22.43
N SER A 237 17.90 -18.33 21.39
CA SER A 237 19.15 -19.08 21.45
C SER A 237 20.27 -18.37 22.23
N THR A 238 20.16 -17.05 22.41
CA THR A 238 21.11 -16.30 23.25
C THR A 238 21.03 -16.67 24.74
N SER A 239 22.14 -16.50 25.44
CA SER A 239 22.25 -16.66 26.90
C SER A 239 21.56 -15.54 27.72
N TYR A 240 20.92 -14.57 27.07
CA TYR A 240 20.34 -13.40 27.73
C TYR A 240 19.21 -13.75 28.70
N SER A 241 19.10 -12.99 29.80
CA SER A 241 17.99 -13.12 30.74
C SER A 241 16.64 -12.79 30.10
N VAL A 242 15.55 -13.31 30.67
CA VAL A 242 14.18 -13.00 30.23
C VAL A 242 13.89 -11.49 30.21
N PHE A 243 14.42 -10.74 31.19
CA PHE A 243 14.26 -9.29 31.25
C PHE A 243 15.01 -8.58 30.10
N TRP A 244 16.21 -9.04 29.76
CA TRP A 244 16.97 -8.55 28.62
C TRP A 244 16.27 -8.81 27.29
N LYS A 245 15.83 -10.06 27.07
CA LYS A 245 15.07 -10.43 25.87
C LYS A 245 13.81 -9.57 25.72
N LYS A 246 13.09 -9.31 26.82
CA LYS A 246 11.93 -8.41 26.82
C LYS A 246 12.29 -6.97 26.43
N LYS A 247 13.42 -6.43 26.89
CA LYS A 247 13.89 -5.09 26.53
C LYS A 247 14.25 -4.99 25.05
N ILE A 248 14.94 -6.00 24.51
CA ILE A 248 15.26 -6.08 23.07
C ILE A 248 13.98 -6.11 22.23
N LYS A 249 12.99 -6.95 22.59
CA LYS A 249 11.68 -6.98 21.90
C LYS A 249 10.94 -5.63 21.95
N GLN A 250 11.05 -4.88 23.05
CA GLN A 250 10.46 -3.55 23.16
C GLN A 250 11.14 -2.52 22.25
N GLU A 251 12.46 -2.58 22.11
CA GLU A 251 13.18 -1.72 21.17
C GLU A 251 12.90 -2.09 19.71
N GLN A 252 12.72 -3.38 19.41
CA GLN A 252 12.37 -3.84 18.06
C GLN A 252 11.12 -3.15 17.50
N LEU A 253 10.07 -3.01 18.32
CA LEU A 253 8.82 -2.35 17.91
C LEU A 253 9.00 -0.89 17.49
N LYS A 254 10.10 -0.24 17.89
CA LYS A 254 10.38 1.17 17.59
C LYS A 254 11.17 1.35 16.29
N ILE A 255 11.81 0.28 15.78
CA ILE A 255 12.75 0.37 14.67
C ILE A 255 12.12 1.04 13.45
N ILE A 256 10.92 0.60 13.07
CA ILE A 256 10.17 1.12 11.92
C ILE A 256 9.89 2.64 12.00
N HIS A 257 9.81 3.25 13.19
CA HIS A 257 9.50 4.67 13.32
C HIS A 257 10.69 5.54 13.73
N ALA A 258 11.65 4.97 14.44
CA ALA A 258 12.69 5.75 15.13
C ALA A 258 14.11 5.44 14.66
N TYR A 259 14.35 4.27 14.05
CA TYR A 259 15.70 3.77 13.80
C TYR A 259 15.89 3.21 12.37
N ILE A 260 15.15 3.73 11.39
CA ILE A 260 15.27 3.32 9.98
C ILE A 260 16.70 3.56 9.47
N THR A 261 17.26 4.74 9.74
CA THR A 261 18.62 5.10 9.29
C THR A 261 19.67 4.12 9.83
N GLU A 262 19.61 3.83 11.13
CA GLU A 262 20.53 2.92 11.81
C GLU A 262 20.35 1.47 11.35
N LYS A 263 19.12 1.08 11.01
CA LYS A 263 18.86 -0.21 10.38
C LYS A 263 19.47 -0.31 8.98
N GLU A 264 19.37 0.72 8.16
CA GLU A 264 20.01 0.74 6.83
C GLU A 264 21.53 0.69 6.92
N ILE A 265 22.13 1.35 7.93
CA ILE A 265 23.55 1.19 8.25
C ILE A 265 23.86 -0.28 8.56
N ALA A 266 23.10 -0.90 9.46
CA ALA A 266 23.31 -2.31 9.79
C ALA A 266 23.17 -3.23 8.58
N LYS A 267 22.17 -3.05 7.72
CA LYS A 267 22.03 -3.82 6.46
C LYS A 267 23.26 -3.69 5.56
N ARG A 268 23.81 -2.48 5.42
CA ARG A 268 25.00 -2.22 4.61
C ARG A 268 26.22 -2.95 5.19
N GLU A 269 26.50 -2.78 6.47
CA GLU A 269 27.66 -3.37 7.14
C GLU A 269 27.58 -4.91 7.22
N LEU A 270 26.36 -5.47 7.28
CA LEU A 270 26.11 -6.90 7.38
C LEU A 270 25.87 -7.60 6.04
N SER A 271 25.90 -6.87 4.92
CA SER A 271 25.60 -7.41 3.57
C SER A 271 26.41 -8.66 3.17
N ASN A 272 27.63 -8.81 3.70
CA ASN A 272 28.54 -9.93 3.42
C ASN A 272 28.92 -10.72 4.69
N ILE A 273 28.09 -10.70 5.73
CA ILE A 273 28.35 -11.49 6.94
C ILE A 273 28.08 -12.97 6.66
N ASP A 274 28.97 -13.84 7.13
CA ASP A 274 28.74 -15.29 7.07
C ASP A 274 27.83 -15.72 8.22
N VAL A 275 26.59 -16.04 7.87
CA VAL A 275 25.53 -16.41 8.82
C VAL A 275 25.45 -17.92 9.08
N LEU A 276 26.17 -18.76 8.32
CA LEU A 276 26.02 -20.22 8.36
C LEU A 276 27.07 -20.93 9.22
N SER A 277 28.22 -20.28 9.44
CA SER A 277 29.38 -20.91 10.09
C SER A 277 29.52 -20.62 11.58
N THR A 278 28.65 -19.78 12.15
CA THR A 278 28.83 -19.21 13.49
C THR A 278 27.56 -19.36 14.34
N ALA A 279 27.71 -19.62 15.64
CA ALA A 279 26.59 -19.66 16.57
C ALA A 279 25.92 -18.28 16.69
N GLU A 280 24.62 -18.22 16.96
CA GLU A 280 23.82 -17.00 16.83
C GLU A 280 24.29 -15.87 17.76
N GLU A 281 24.69 -16.19 18.99
CA GLU A 281 25.17 -15.16 19.93
C GLU A 281 26.52 -14.57 19.51
N GLU A 282 27.42 -15.40 18.97
CA GLU A 282 28.70 -14.94 18.42
C GLU A 282 28.49 -14.13 17.14
N LEU A 283 27.55 -14.56 16.28
CA LEU A 283 27.13 -13.81 15.09
C LEU A 283 26.61 -12.40 15.45
N ILE A 284 25.77 -12.30 16.49
CA ILE A 284 25.30 -10.99 17.01
C ILE A 284 26.48 -10.13 17.47
N ASN A 285 27.47 -10.69 18.15
CA ASN A 285 28.62 -9.94 18.64
C ASN A 285 29.52 -9.47 17.48
N ILE A 286 29.79 -10.32 16.48
CA ILE A 286 30.51 -9.94 15.26
C ILE A 286 29.76 -8.81 14.53
N ALA A 287 28.44 -8.95 14.39
CA ALA A 287 27.61 -7.94 13.77
C ALA A 287 27.64 -6.60 14.54
N MET A 288 27.63 -6.66 15.88
CA MET A 288 27.77 -5.47 16.73
C MET A 288 29.10 -4.77 16.49
N GLU A 289 30.21 -5.50 16.44
CA GLU A 289 31.53 -4.91 16.19
C GLU A 289 31.60 -4.20 14.84
N LYS A 290 31.09 -4.85 13.78
CA LYS A 290 31.02 -4.25 12.44
C LYS A 290 30.18 -2.96 12.43
N CYS A 291 28.96 -3.01 12.96
CA CYS A 291 28.07 -1.86 12.94
C CYS A 291 28.55 -0.71 13.84
N ASN A 292 29.26 -1.00 14.94
CA ASN A 292 29.82 0.03 15.84
C ASN A 292 30.94 0.86 15.21
N CYS A 293 31.46 0.48 14.04
CA CYS A 293 32.37 1.33 13.27
C CYS A 293 31.68 2.60 12.74
N ASP A 294 30.35 2.57 12.56
CA ASP A 294 29.57 3.75 12.21
C ASP A 294 29.20 4.56 13.46
N VAL A 295 29.51 5.85 13.46
CA VAL A 295 29.29 6.74 14.61
C VAL A 295 27.80 6.84 14.98
N THR A 296 26.92 6.86 13.97
CA THR A 296 25.47 6.99 14.18
C THR A 296 24.97 5.77 14.93
N PHE A 297 25.30 4.58 14.43
CA PHE A 297 24.90 3.32 15.06
C PHE A 297 25.53 3.16 16.45
N ASN A 298 26.80 3.55 16.60
CA ASN A 298 27.54 3.37 17.84
C ASN A 298 26.97 4.18 19.03
N THR A 299 26.25 5.28 18.77
CA THR A 299 25.66 6.11 19.82
C THR A 299 24.40 5.49 20.46
N LEU A 300 23.83 4.45 19.85
CA LEU A 300 22.61 3.81 20.32
C LEU A 300 22.80 3.04 21.63
N GLY A 301 21.72 2.92 22.40
CA GLY A 301 21.67 2.03 23.56
C GLY A 301 21.84 0.56 23.16
N GLU A 302 22.44 -0.23 24.04
CA GLU A 302 22.79 -1.63 23.75
C GLU A 302 21.59 -2.49 23.30
N PHE A 303 20.44 -2.33 23.96
CA PHE A 303 19.22 -3.06 23.59
C PHE A 303 18.74 -2.71 22.18
N THR A 304 18.84 -1.44 21.80
CA THR A 304 18.44 -0.96 20.48
C THR A 304 19.37 -1.50 19.40
N LYS A 305 20.69 -1.46 19.64
CA LYS A 305 21.69 -2.05 18.71
C LYS A 305 21.40 -3.53 18.46
N LYS A 306 21.20 -4.31 19.53
CA LYS A 306 20.90 -5.75 19.44
C LYS A 306 19.56 -6.00 18.74
N ALA A 307 18.53 -5.19 19.01
CA ALA A 307 17.25 -5.32 18.32
C ALA A 307 17.38 -5.08 16.81
N ILE A 308 18.11 -4.05 16.39
CA ILE A 308 18.34 -3.75 14.97
C ILE A 308 19.12 -4.89 14.30
N ILE A 309 20.21 -5.35 14.91
CA ILE A 309 21.04 -6.43 14.36
C ILE A 309 20.24 -7.72 14.20
N ILE A 310 19.51 -8.15 15.24
CA ILE A 310 18.72 -9.38 15.17
C ILE A 310 17.61 -9.24 14.11
N GLU A 311 16.98 -8.07 13.97
CA GLU A 311 15.99 -7.82 12.93
C GLU A 311 16.60 -7.91 11.52
N VAL A 312 17.77 -7.30 11.30
CA VAL A 312 18.45 -7.39 10.00
C VAL A 312 18.86 -8.83 9.67
N LEU A 313 19.39 -9.57 10.65
CA LEU A 313 19.73 -10.99 10.47
C LEU A 313 18.49 -11.84 10.15
N ALA A 314 17.35 -11.54 10.77
CA ALA A 314 16.10 -12.22 10.48
C ALA A 314 15.52 -11.86 9.11
N GLU A 315 15.73 -10.65 8.62
CA GLU A 315 15.34 -10.28 7.25
C GLU A 315 16.24 -10.93 6.20
N MET A 316 17.49 -11.24 6.54
CA MET A 316 18.40 -11.95 5.64
C MET A 316 17.96 -13.39 5.40
N SER A 317 17.32 -14.05 6.37
CA SER A 317 16.84 -15.44 6.19
C SER A 317 15.72 -15.56 5.15
N GLU A 318 14.98 -14.49 4.88
CA GLU A 318 13.93 -14.45 3.85
C GLU A 318 14.50 -14.32 2.43
N LYS A 319 15.80 -14.04 2.29
CA LYS A 319 16.49 -13.84 1.01
C LYS A 319 17.37 -15.03 0.59
N VAL A 320 17.52 -16.03 1.47
CA VAL A 320 18.29 -17.27 1.24
C VAL A 320 17.34 -18.36 0.77
#